data_AF-A0A967WPD7-F1
#
_entry.id   AF-A0A967WPD7-F1
#
_cell.length_a   1.000
_cell.length_b   1.000
_cell.length_c   1.000
_cell.angle_alpha   90.00
_cell.angle_beta   90.00
_cell.angle_gamma   90.00
#
_symmetry.space_group_name_H-M   'P 1'
#
loop_
_entity.id
_entity.type
_entity.pdbx_description
1 polymer ?
#
loop_
_entity_poly.entity_id
_entity_poly.type
_entity_poly.pdbx_seq_one_letter_code
_entity_poly.pdbx_strand_id
1 'polypeptide(L)'
;MQVRVRTMSGLLFLLCALLLLGCGGARIEPTPYPDEVDWETAVEILNSGDVEMAAQLHNLTVTLTLKDGTVIRTVEPIIDAIFEEVEKCGRPCNGIGLATE
;
A
#
# COMPACT_ATOMS: atom_id res chain seq x y z
N MET A 1 -37.61 -7.76 -54.62
CA MET A 1 -37.19 -6.53 -53.92
C MET A 1 -36.13 -6.93 -52.90
N GLN A 2 -34.83 -6.74 -53.20
CA GLN A 2 -33.73 -7.16 -52.33
C GLN A 2 -33.10 -5.93 -51.67
N VAL A 3 -33.09 -5.91 -50.34
CA VAL A 3 -32.50 -4.85 -49.54
C VAL A 3 -31.03 -5.19 -49.30
N ARG A 4 -30.13 -4.45 -49.95
CA ARG A 4 -28.68 -4.53 -49.68
C ARG A 4 -28.37 -3.82 -48.36
N VAL A 5 -28.09 -4.59 -47.32
CA VAL A 5 -27.52 -4.06 -46.07
C VAL A 5 -26.03 -3.83 -46.31
N ARG A 6 -25.64 -2.56 -46.44
CA ARG A 6 -24.22 -2.17 -46.57
C ARG A 6 -23.55 -2.38 -45.22
N THR A 7 -22.51 -3.21 -45.22
CA THR A 7 -21.59 -3.50 -44.12
C THR A 7 -20.82 -2.24 -43.70
N MET A 8 -21.46 -1.35 -42.95
CA MET A 8 -20.83 -0.15 -42.37
C MET A 8 -20.32 -0.41 -40.94
N SER A 9 -19.94 -1.66 -40.63
CA SER A 9 -19.64 -2.13 -39.27
C SER A 9 -18.14 -2.28 -38.97
N GLY A 10 -17.27 -2.39 -39.98
CA GLY A 10 -15.85 -2.70 -39.75
C GLY A 10 -15.02 -1.54 -39.18
N LEU A 11 -15.28 -0.30 -39.63
CA LEU A 11 -14.42 0.84 -39.31
C LEU A 11 -14.68 1.43 -37.91
N LEU A 12 -15.92 1.31 -37.41
CA LEU A 12 -16.31 1.82 -36.10
C LEU A 12 -15.83 0.91 -34.95
N PHE A 13 -15.80 -0.41 -35.19
CA PHE A 13 -15.27 -1.39 -34.23
C PHE A 13 -13.75 -1.26 -34.06
N LEU A 14 -13.01 -0.94 -35.13
CA LEU A 14 -11.55 -0.75 -35.07
C LEU A 14 -11.16 0.49 -34.25
N LEU A 15 -11.93 1.58 -34.35
CA LEU A 15 -11.68 2.82 -33.60
C LEU A 15 -11.88 2.64 -32.09
N CYS A 16 -12.82 1.77 -31.69
CA CYS A 16 -13.14 1.50 -30.28
C CYS A 16 -12.06 0.64 -29.59
N ALA A 17 -11.41 -0.26 -30.34
CA ALA A 17 -10.32 -1.09 -29.83
C ALA A 17 -9.03 -0.29 -29.54
N LEU A 18 -8.79 0.80 -30.27
CA LEU A 18 -7.62 1.67 -30.10
C LEU A 18 -7.69 2.57 -28.84
N LEU A 19 -8.88 2.83 -28.30
CA LEU A 19 -9.07 3.69 -27.12
C LEU A 19 -8.83 2.97 -25.78
N LEU A 20 -8.68 1.63 -25.77
CA LEU A 20 -8.47 0.83 -24.54
C LEU A 20 -7.00 0.55 -24.22
N LEU A 21 -6.05 0.99 -25.06
CA LEU A 21 -4.60 0.75 -24.89
C LEU A 21 -3.89 1.77 -23.99
N GLY A 22 -4.63 2.72 -23.40
CA GLY A 22 -4.06 3.92 -22.78
C GLY A 22 -4.23 4.05 -21.27
N CYS A 23 -3.99 3.01 -20.47
CA CYS A 23 -3.85 3.14 -19.00
C CYS A 23 -2.71 2.28 -18.46
N GLY A 24 -1.50 2.44 -19.01
CA GLY A 24 -0.28 1.99 -18.36
C GLY A 24 0.22 3.09 -17.41
N GLY A 25 -0.39 3.22 -16.23
CA GLY A 25 0.15 4.09 -15.19
C GLY A 25 1.57 3.63 -14.86
N ALA A 26 2.53 4.55 -14.88
CA ALA A 26 3.90 4.25 -14.44
C ALA A 26 3.82 3.69 -13.01
N ARG A 27 4.33 2.47 -12.81
CA ARG A 27 4.60 1.96 -11.46
C ARG A 27 5.75 2.79 -10.93
N ILE A 28 5.45 3.72 -10.02
CA ILE A 28 6.49 4.29 -9.17
C ILE A 28 6.82 3.18 -8.18
N GLU A 29 7.92 2.47 -8.43
CA GLU A 29 8.49 1.59 -7.43
C GLU A 29 8.88 2.47 -6.24
N PRO A 30 8.29 2.27 -5.04
CA PRO A 30 8.73 2.98 -3.86
C PRO A 30 10.23 2.73 -3.69
N THR A 31 11.00 3.78 -3.41
CA THR A 31 12.37 3.57 -2.93
C THR A 31 12.29 2.72 -1.66
N PRO A 32 13.10 1.66 -1.52
CA PRO A 32 13.09 0.85 -0.31
C PRO A 32 13.30 1.76 0.89
N TYR A 33 12.44 1.63 1.91
CA TYR A 33 12.66 2.30 3.18
C TYR A 33 14.01 1.83 3.76
N PRO A 34 14.74 2.71 4.45
CA PRO A 34 15.89 2.26 5.22
C PRO A 34 15.44 1.29 6.33
N ASP A 35 16.32 0.38 6.73
CA ASP A 35 16.03 -0.64 7.75
C ASP A 35 15.72 -0.04 9.14
N GLU A 36 16.15 1.20 9.38
CA GLU A 36 15.92 1.95 10.62
C GLU A 36 15.47 3.39 10.30
N VAL A 37 14.44 3.86 10.99
CA VAL A 37 13.83 5.18 10.82
C VAL A 37 13.56 5.85 12.16
N ASP A 38 13.41 7.19 12.14
CA ASP A 38 12.88 7.91 13.30
C ASP A 38 11.40 7.58 13.56
N TRP A 39 10.95 7.95 14.77
CA TRP A 39 9.60 7.63 15.25
C TRP A 39 8.52 8.23 14.34
N GLU A 40 8.68 9.50 13.95
CA GLU A 40 7.73 10.21 13.11
C GLU A 40 7.57 9.53 11.74
N THR A 41 8.69 9.14 11.11
CA THR A 41 8.68 8.40 9.85
C THR A 41 8.02 7.03 10.00
N ALA A 42 8.26 6.31 11.11
CA ALA A 42 7.58 5.04 11.38
C ALA A 42 6.05 5.19 11.49
N VAL A 43 5.57 6.28 12.11
CA VAL A 43 4.14 6.59 12.18
C VAL A 43 3.57 6.93 10.80
N GLU A 44 4.31 7.66 9.96
CA GLU A 44 3.89 7.90 8.57
C GLU A 44 3.78 6.59 7.77
N ILE A 45 4.75 5.69 7.92
CA ILE A 45 4.74 4.36 7.30
C ILE A 45 3.55 3.54 7.82
N LEU A 46 3.26 3.56 9.11
CA LEU A 46 2.09 2.89 9.68
C LEU A 46 0.79 3.39 9.03
N ASN A 47 0.64 4.71 8.92
CA ASN A 47 -0.54 5.35 8.35
C ASN A 47 -0.68 5.17 6.82
N SER A 48 0.37 4.74 6.12
CA SER A 48 0.30 4.39 4.69
C SER A 48 -0.64 3.20 4.42
N GLY A 49 -0.81 2.32 5.42
CA GLY A 49 -1.53 1.06 5.27
C GLY A 49 -0.71 -0.08 4.65
N ASP A 50 0.60 0.10 4.46
CA ASP A 50 1.48 -0.96 3.92
C ASP A 50 2.01 -1.92 4.99
N VAL A 51 1.79 -1.63 6.27
CA VAL A 51 2.21 -2.48 7.39
C VAL A 51 1.29 -3.69 7.53
N GLU A 52 1.88 -4.89 7.63
CA GLU A 52 1.23 -6.16 7.94
C GLU A 52 1.27 -6.48 9.43
N MET A 53 2.37 -6.17 10.11
CA MET A 53 2.55 -6.43 11.55
C MET A 53 3.36 -5.33 12.23
N ALA A 54 2.95 -4.97 13.46
CA ALA A 54 3.73 -4.16 14.38
C ALA A 54 4.10 -4.99 15.62
N ALA A 55 5.40 -5.05 15.93
CA ALA A 55 5.93 -5.72 17.11
C ALA A 55 6.69 -4.75 18.00
N GLN A 56 6.57 -4.91 19.31
CA GLN A 56 7.22 -4.08 20.33
C GLN A 56 8.02 -4.95 21.30
N LEU A 57 9.19 -4.47 21.74
CA LEU A 57 10.01 -5.10 22.78
C LEU A 57 10.13 -4.20 24.02
N HIS A 58 10.42 -4.79 25.19
CA HIS A 58 10.63 -4.07 26.45
C HIS A 58 11.71 -2.96 26.42
N ASN A 59 12.63 -2.99 25.45
CA ASN A 59 13.66 -1.97 25.26
C ASN A 59 13.21 -0.81 24.37
N LEU A 60 11.90 -0.66 24.13
CA LEU A 60 11.26 0.33 23.25
C LEU A 60 11.54 0.11 21.75
N THR A 61 12.17 -1.00 21.36
CA THR A 61 12.34 -1.30 19.93
C THR A 61 10.98 -1.67 19.35
N VAL A 62 10.62 -1.00 18.25
CA VAL A 62 9.46 -1.34 17.43
C VAL A 62 9.94 -1.87 16.09
N THR A 63 9.29 -2.94 15.63
CA THR A 63 9.51 -3.53 14.31
C THR A 63 8.21 -3.49 13.52
N LEU A 64 8.23 -2.82 12.37
CA LEU A 64 7.16 -2.82 11.38
C LEU A 64 7.52 -3.79 10.26
N THR A 65 6.71 -4.82 10.07
CA THR A 65 6.81 -5.71 8.91
C THR A 65 5.79 -5.26 7.88
N LEU A 66 6.25 -4.88 6.68
CA LEU A 66 5.40 -4.49 5.57
C LEU A 66 4.84 -5.70 4.84
N LYS A 67 3.76 -5.50 4.08
CA LYS A 67 3.08 -6.54 3.28
C LYS A 67 3.96 -7.18 2.20
N ASP A 68 5.05 -6.53 1.81
CA ASP A 68 6.04 -7.08 0.87
C ASP A 68 7.17 -7.86 1.55
N GLY A 69 7.16 -7.95 2.89
CA GLY A 69 8.17 -8.60 3.71
C GLY A 69 9.31 -7.69 4.17
N THR A 70 9.33 -6.41 3.77
CA THR A 70 10.31 -5.44 4.27
C THR A 70 10.15 -5.24 5.77
N VAL A 71 11.27 -5.14 6.49
CA VAL A 71 11.30 -4.96 7.94
C VAL A 71 11.94 -3.62 8.27
N ILE A 72 11.22 -2.80 9.02
CA ILE A 72 11.64 -1.46 9.41
C ILE A 72 11.68 -1.40 10.93
N ARG A 73 12.74 -0.83 11.49
CA ARG A 73 12.93 -0.66 12.93
C ARG A 73 12.86 0.80 13.33
N THR A 74 12.35 1.04 14.52
CA THR A 74 12.42 2.35 15.18
C THR A 74 12.46 2.16 16.70
N VAL A 75 12.55 3.27 17.43
CA VAL A 75 12.46 3.30 18.89
C VAL A 75 11.26 4.14 19.27
N GLU A 76 10.33 3.57 20.03
CA GLU A 76 9.17 4.31 20.52
C GLU A 76 9.51 5.25 21.68
N PRO A 77 8.82 6.39 21.83
CA PRO A 77 9.14 7.38 22.86
C PRO A 77 8.78 6.91 24.27
N ILE A 78 7.74 6.09 24.40
CA ILE A 78 7.25 5.47 25.63
C ILE A 78 6.68 4.09 25.30
N ILE A 79 6.63 3.21 26.30
CA ILE A 79 6.03 1.89 26.14
C ILE A 79 4.58 2.02 25.62
N ASP A 80 4.22 1.14 24.70
CA ASP A 80 2.90 1.00 24.07
C ASP A 80 2.50 2.11 23.10
N ALA A 81 3.38 3.10 22.84
CA ALA A 81 3.09 4.19 21.91
C ALA A 81 2.72 3.67 20.51
N ILE A 82 3.35 2.59 20.03
CA ILE A 82 3.01 2.04 18.71
C ILE A 82 1.59 1.49 18.66
N PHE A 83 1.09 0.91 19.76
CA PHE A 83 -0.27 0.40 19.80
C PHE A 83 -1.30 1.51 19.86
N GLU A 84 -0.99 2.63 20.53
CA GLU A 84 -1.82 3.83 20.46
C GLU A 84 -1.90 4.39 19.04
N GLU A 85 -0.80 4.41 18.30
CA GLU A 85 -0.78 4.87 16.89
C GLU A 85 -1.56 3.90 15.97
N VAL A 86 -1.49 2.59 16.21
CA VAL A 86 -2.34 1.60 15.52
C VAL A 86 -3.82 1.86 15.77
N GLU A 87 -4.20 2.16 17.01
CA GLU A 87 -5.60 2.49 17.35
C GLU A 87 -6.08 3.76 16.63
N LYS A 88 -5.23 4.79 16.57
CA LYS A 88 -5.53 6.07 15.89
C LYS A 88 -5.59 5.93 14.36
N CYS A 89 -4.80 5.04 13.78
CA CYS A 89 -4.67 4.83 12.34
C CYS A 89 -6.01 4.48 11.66
N GLY A 90 -6.85 3.67 12.31
CA GLY A 90 -8.17 3.32 11.79
C GLY A 90 -8.12 2.38 10.57
N ARG A 91 -8.77 2.75 9.46
CA ARG A 91 -8.94 1.85 8.30
C ARG A 91 -7.62 1.30 7.71
N PRO A 92 -6.55 2.09 7.53
CA PRO A 92 -5.29 1.59 6.96
C PRO A 92 -4.68 0.45 7.78
N CYS A 93 -4.83 0.48 9.11
CA CYS A 93 -4.29 -0.52 10.03
C CYS A 93 -5.29 -1.64 10.36
N ASN A 94 -6.42 -1.74 9.65
CA ASN A 94 -7.40 -2.78 9.91
C ASN A 94 -6.83 -4.18 9.62
N GLY A 95 -6.81 -5.04 10.64
CA GLY A 95 -6.28 -6.40 10.54
C GLY A 95 -4.76 -6.50 10.61
N ILE A 96 -4.06 -5.44 11.01
CA ILE A 96 -2.63 -5.50 11.32
C ILE A 96 -2.39 -6.50 12.47
N GLY A 97 -1.33 -7.31 12.35
CA GLY A 97 -0.87 -8.18 13.43
C GLY A 97 -0.17 -7.36 14.51
N LEU A 98 -0.41 -7.69 15.78
CA LEU A 98 0.26 -7.07 16.94
C LEU A 98 1.02 -8.14 17.73
N ALA A 99 2.26 -7.82 18.12
CA ALA A 99 3.08 -8.68 18.96
C ALA A 99 3.86 -7.85 20.00
N THR A 100 4.08 -8.43 21.18
CA THR A 100 4.90 -7.84 22.25
C THR A 100 5.75 -8.93 22.91
N GLU A 101 6.95 -8.58 23.39
CA GLU A 101 7.81 -9.40 24.25
C GLU A 101 7.59 -9.05 25.72
#